data_AF-Q56ZN4-F1
#
_entry.id   AF-Q56ZN4-F1
#
_cell.length_a   1.000
_cell.length_b   1.000
_cell.length_c   1.000
_cell.angle_alpha   90.00
_cell.angle_beta   90.00
_cell.angle_gamma   90.00
#
_symmetry.space_group_name_H-M   'P 1'
#
loop_
_entity.id
_entity.type
_entity.pdbx_description
1 polymer ?
#
loop_
_entity_poly.entity_id
_entity_poly.type
_entity_poly.pdbx_seq_one_letter_code
_entity_poly.pdbx_strand_id
1 'polypeptide(L)'
;GVLSAETLLENPAAFAGFRTAEWAKDNEEEGFVDGGLDQGDLVVEYLKLCEKHPVPWRMIRSHVHKMLGEWFRIHPQVREQLNAQNILTFEFLYGLVDQLRELGGRVPLYKKKKIDTLTPQDSPQRV
;
A
#
# COMPACT_ATOMS: atom_id res chain seq x y z
N GLY A 1 -5.84 -20.58 2.29
CA GLY A 1 -6.89 -19.73 1.71
C GLY A 1 -6.41 -19.17 0.39
N VAL A 2 -7.29 -19.08 -0.62
CA VAL A 2 -6.97 -18.43 -1.90
C VAL A 2 -7.24 -16.94 -1.74
N LEU A 3 -6.22 -16.11 -1.91
CA LEU A 3 -6.39 -14.66 -2.01
C LEU A 3 -6.92 -14.34 -3.40
N SER A 4 -7.94 -13.49 -3.50
CA SER A 4 -8.40 -12.97 -4.79
C SER A 4 -7.25 -12.22 -5.47
N ALA A 5 -7.14 -12.35 -6.79
CA ALA A 5 -6.18 -11.57 -7.57
C ALA A 5 -6.43 -10.05 -7.44
N GLU A 6 -7.66 -9.64 -7.14
CA GLU A 6 -8.02 -8.22 -7.02
C GLU A 6 -7.52 -7.58 -5.73
N THR A 7 -7.68 -8.27 -4.59
CA THR A 7 -7.21 -7.76 -3.29
C THR A 7 -5.69 -7.66 -3.23
N LEU A 8 -4.99 -8.51 -4.00
CA LEU A 8 -3.55 -8.42 -4.15
C LEU A 8 -3.12 -7.18 -4.94
N LEU A 9 -3.90 -6.78 -5.95
CA LEU A 9 -3.61 -5.57 -6.71
C LEU A 9 -3.85 -4.30 -5.90
N GLU A 10 -4.79 -4.32 -4.95
CA GLU A 10 -5.01 -3.21 -4.02
C GLU A 10 -3.87 -3.08 -2.99
N ASN A 11 -3.30 -4.21 -2.55
CA ASN A 11 -2.16 -4.22 -1.63
C ASN A 11 -1.14 -5.32 -2.00
N PRO A 12 -0.20 -5.02 -2.91
CA PRO A 12 0.89 -5.94 -3.25
C PRO A 12 1.76 -6.36 -2.06
N ALA A 13 1.85 -5.52 -1.03
CA ALA A 13 2.61 -5.80 0.18
C ALA A 13 1.92 -6.78 1.15
N ALA A 14 0.75 -7.31 0.80
CA ALA A 14 0.06 -8.34 1.58
C ALA A 14 0.94 -9.57 1.85
N PHE A 15 1.80 -9.95 0.90
CA PHE A 15 2.76 -11.05 1.04
C PHE A 15 3.89 -10.74 2.04
N ALA A 16 4.24 -9.47 2.24
CA ALA A 16 5.19 -9.02 3.25
C ALA A 16 4.52 -8.81 4.63
N GLY A 17 3.28 -9.28 4.80
CA GLY A 17 2.52 -9.20 6.04
C GLY A 17 1.85 -7.85 6.30
N PHE A 18 1.83 -6.95 5.32
CA PHE A 18 1.12 -5.69 5.45
C PHE A 18 -0.38 -5.85 5.19
N ARG A 19 -1.21 -5.01 5.81
CA ARG A 19 -2.68 -5.01 5.70
C ARG A 19 -3.18 -3.59 5.48
N THR A 20 -4.32 -3.45 4.80
CA THR A 20 -5.00 -2.16 4.66
C THR A 20 -5.58 -1.72 6.00
N ALA A 21 -5.90 -0.43 6.14
CA ALA A 21 -6.52 0.09 7.36
C ALA A 21 -7.86 -0.59 7.68
N GLU A 22 -8.68 -0.85 6.65
CA GLU A 22 -9.97 -1.55 6.79
C GLU A 22 -9.78 -2.96 7.33
N TRP A 23 -8.86 -3.73 6.73
CA TRP A 23 -8.56 -5.09 7.21
C TRP A 23 -8.06 -5.10 8.65
N ALA A 24 -7.19 -4.14 9.01
CA ALA A 24 -6.67 -4.03 10.38
C ALA A 24 -7.78 -3.67 11.39
N LYS A 25 -8.75 -2.83 11.02
CA LYS A 25 -9.92 -2.49 11.85
C LYS A 25 -10.84 -3.68 12.06
N ASP A 26 -11.10 -4.45 11.01
CA ASP A 26 -11.93 -5.67 11.11
C ASP A 26 -11.27 -6.76 11.98
N ASN A 27 -9.97 -6.62 12.29
CA ASN A 27 -9.19 -7.56 13.10
C ASN A 27 -8.48 -6.83 14.26
N GLU A 28 -9.13 -5.84 14.87
CA GLU A 28 -8.57 -5.01 15.95
C GLU A 28 -7.96 -5.83 17.11
N GLU A 29 -8.56 -6.97 17.46
CA GLU A 29 -8.10 -7.87 18.53
C GLU A 29 -6.71 -8.46 18.27
N GLU A 30 -6.25 -8.50 17.02
CA GLU A 30 -4.95 -9.05 16.64
C GLU A 30 -3.77 -8.08 16.83
N GLY A 31 -4.03 -6.83 17.20
CA GLY A 31 -3.00 -5.85 17.54
C GLY A 31 -2.16 -5.42 16.33
N PHE A 32 -2.76 -4.70 15.41
CA PHE A 32 -2.07 -4.11 14.26
C PHE A 32 -1.51 -2.71 14.57
N VAL A 33 -0.32 -2.42 14.04
CA VAL A 33 0.35 -1.12 14.16
C VAL A 33 0.72 -0.60 12.78
N ASP A 34 0.90 0.71 12.66
CA ASP A 34 1.42 1.33 11.46
C ASP A 34 2.76 0.69 11.05
N GLY A 35 2.84 0.18 9.83
CA GLY A 35 3.99 -0.54 9.29
C GLY A 35 5.06 0.36 8.67
N GLY A 36 4.89 1.68 8.68
CA GLY A 36 5.83 2.66 8.11
C GLY A 36 5.86 2.72 6.58
N LEU A 37 4.91 2.04 5.91
CA LEU A 37 4.73 2.02 4.46
C LEU A 37 3.32 2.52 4.11
N ASP A 38 3.13 3.18 2.98
CA ASP A 38 1.81 3.57 2.50
C ASP A 38 1.52 3.13 1.06
N GLN A 39 0.26 3.28 0.64
CA GLN A 39 -0.16 2.93 -0.72
C GLN A 39 0.56 3.76 -1.80
N GLY A 40 0.90 5.02 -1.53
CA GLY A 40 1.66 5.87 -2.45
C GLY A 40 3.08 5.34 -2.65
N ASP A 41 3.74 4.89 -1.58
CA ASP A 41 5.04 4.24 -1.64
C ASP A 41 5.02 2.99 -2.52
N LEU A 42 3.97 2.16 -2.39
CA LEU A 42 3.78 0.98 -3.23
C LEU A 42 3.63 1.35 -4.71
N VAL A 43 2.88 2.41 -5.03
CA VAL A 43 2.71 2.86 -6.41
C VAL A 43 4.03 3.38 -6.97
N VAL A 44 4.77 4.17 -6.20
CA VAL A 44 6.09 4.66 -6.62
C VAL A 44 7.04 3.49 -6.92
N GLU A 45 7.06 2.46 -6.08
CA GLU A 45 7.86 1.25 -6.34
C GLU A 45 7.39 0.50 -7.59
N TYR A 46 6.07 0.34 -7.77
CA TYR A 46 5.49 -0.28 -8.94
C TYR A 46 5.85 0.46 -10.24
N LEU A 47 5.77 1.80 -10.26
CA LEU A 47 6.14 2.61 -11.42
C LEU A 47 7.63 2.46 -11.78
N LYS A 48 8.53 2.46 -10.77
CA LYS A 48 9.96 2.19 -10.98
C LYS A 48 10.23 0.82 -11.60
N LEU A 49 9.41 -0.18 -11.29
CA LEU A 49 9.50 -1.50 -11.94
C LEU A 49 9.00 -1.45 -13.39
N CYS A 50 7.89 -0.74 -13.66
CA CYS A 50 7.36 -0.55 -15.01
C CYS A 50 8.30 0.26 -15.93
N GLU A 51 9.13 1.14 -15.39
CA GLU A 51 10.17 1.83 -16.17
C GLU A 51 11.25 0.86 -16.67
N LYS A 52 11.56 -0.18 -15.87
CA LYS A 52 12.58 -1.19 -16.19
C LYS A 52 12.04 -2.30 -17.07
N HIS A 53 10.75 -2.57 -16.97
CA HIS A 53 10.09 -3.71 -17.62
C HIS A 53 8.89 -3.20 -18.42
N PRO A 54 8.87 -3.36 -19.75
CA PRO A 54 7.76 -2.87 -20.57
C PRO A 54 6.42 -3.46 -20.14
N VAL A 55 5.51 -2.59 -19.69
CA VAL A 55 4.12 -2.95 -19.35
C VAL A 55 3.17 -2.07 -20.16
N PRO A 56 2.13 -2.65 -20.79
CA PRO A 56 1.10 -1.87 -21.47
C PRO A 56 0.45 -0.82 -20.56
N TRP A 57 0.37 0.44 -21.02
CA TRP A 57 -0.20 1.56 -20.27
C TRP A 57 -1.61 1.31 -19.71
N ARG A 58 -2.43 0.53 -20.41
CA ARG A 58 -3.77 0.14 -19.94
C ARG A 58 -3.71 -0.66 -18.62
N MET A 59 -2.71 -1.53 -18.46
CA MET A 59 -2.50 -2.27 -17.22
C MET A 59 -1.96 -1.36 -16.12
N ILE A 60 -0.98 -0.49 -16.45
CA ILE A 60 -0.45 0.50 -15.49
C ILE A 60 -1.59 1.37 -14.93
N ARG A 61 -2.46 1.90 -15.80
CA ARG A 61 -3.64 2.69 -15.37
C ARG A 61 -4.51 1.92 -14.38
N SER A 62 -4.86 0.69 -14.74
CA SER A 62 -5.72 -0.17 -13.91
C SER A 62 -5.10 -0.44 -12.53
N HIS A 63 -3.80 -0.76 -12.49
CA HIS A 63 -3.10 -1.05 -11.23
C HIS A 63 -2.96 0.19 -10.37
N VAL A 64 -2.56 1.34 -10.93
CA VAL A 64 -2.51 2.60 -10.19
C VAL A 64 -3.88 2.95 -9.61
N HIS A 65 -4.96 2.76 -10.37
CA HIS A 65 -6.32 2.99 -9.88
C HIS A 65 -6.71 2.07 -8.71
N LYS A 66 -6.33 0.79 -8.74
CA LYS A 66 -6.60 -0.15 -7.65
C LYS A 66 -5.75 0.16 -6.41
N MET A 67 -4.46 0.40 -6.59
CA MET A 67 -3.51 0.67 -5.49
C MET A 67 -3.80 2.00 -4.76
N LEU A 68 -4.24 3.03 -5.49
CA LEU A 68 -4.64 4.33 -4.92
C LEU A 68 -6.13 4.41 -4.58
N GLY A 69 -6.85 3.29 -4.55
CA GLY A 69 -8.31 3.28 -4.41
C GLY A 69 -8.81 4.10 -3.21
N GLU A 70 -8.15 3.98 -2.07
CA GLU A 70 -8.52 4.71 -0.86
C GLU A 70 -8.18 6.21 -0.95
N TRP A 71 -7.02 6.56 -1.51
CA TRP A 71 -6.66 7.96 -1.78
C TRP A 71 -7.67 8.62 -2.73
N PHE A 72 -8.10 7.90 -3.77
CA PHE A 72 -9.11 8.37 -4.72
C PHE A 72 -10.51 8.46 -4.14
N ARG A 73 -10.84 7.64 -3.13
CA ARG A 73 -12.09 7.76 -2.38
C ARG A 73 -12.12 9.06 -1.58
N ILE A 74 -10.99 9.47 -1.02
CA ILE A 74 -10.83 10.72 -0.25
C ILE A 74 -10.73 11.95 -1.18
N HIS A 75 -10.03 11.81 -2.31
CA HIS A 75 -9.78 12.88 -3.28
C HIS A 75 -10.27 12.50 -4.70
N PRO A 76 -11.60 12.44 -4.91
CA PRO A 76 -12.18 12.02 -6.20
C PRO A 76 -11.79 12.92 -7.38
N GLN A 77 -11.47 14.19 -7.14
CA GLN A 77 -11.00 15.12 -8.17
C GLN A 77 -9.66 14.71 -8.79
N VAL A 78 -8.81 14.00 -8.05
CA VAL A 78 -7.53 13.50 -8.59
C VAL A 78 -7.75 12.23 -9.41
N ARG A 79 -8.69 11.37 -8.98
CA ARG A 79 -9.15 10.23 -9.78
C ARG A 79 -9.70 10.68 -11.13
N GLU A 80 -10.47 11.77 -11.16
CA GLU A 80 -11.02 12.33 -12.39
C GLU A 80 -9.93 12.81 -13.35
N GLN A 81 -8.84 13.40 -12.85
CA GLN A 81 -7.68 13.76 -13.67
C GLN A 81 -7.04 12.53 -14.32
N LEU A 82 -6.83 11.44 -13.57
CA LEU A 82 -6.34 10.18 -14.12
C LEU A 82 -7.26 9.63 -15.23
N ASN A 83 -8.58 9.75 -15.04
CA ASN A 83 -9.58 9.25 -15.99
C ASN A 83 -9.67 10.12 -17.25
N ALA A 84 -9.48 11.44 -17.13
CA ALA A 84 -9.49 12.37 -18.26
C ALA A 84 -8.20 12.29 -19.11
N GLN A 85 -7.11 11.76 -18.55
CA GLN A 85 -5.82 11.69 -19.23
C GLN A 85 -5.82 10.61 -20.32
N ASN A 86 -5.75 11.03 -21.59
CA ASN A 86 -5.73 10.11 -22.74
C ASN A 86 -4.39 9.38 -22.92
N ILE A 87 -3.27 10.10 -22.76
CA ILE A 87 -1.91 9.57 -22.89
C ILE A 87 -1.24 9.59 -21.51
N LEU A 88 -0.85 8.42 -21.01
CA LEU A 88 -0.14 8.33 -19.74
C LEU A 88 1.38 8.44 -19.93
N THR A 89 2.01 9.10 -18.98
CA THR A 89 3.47 9.17 -18.82
C THR A 89 3.81 8.83 -17.37
N PHE A 90 5.04 8.37 -17.12
CA PHE A 90 5.50 8.14 -15.75
C PHE A 90 5.53 9.44 -14.94
N GLU A 91 5.98 10.54 -15.55
CA GLU A 91 5.97 11.88 -14.93
C GLU A 91 4.58 12.27 -14.42
N PHE A 92 3.54 12.08 -15.24
CA PHE A 92 2.16 12.36 -14.83
C PHE A 92 1.73 11.49 -13.65
N LEU A 93 2.06 10.19 -13.66
CA LEU A 93 1.67 9.26 -12.60
C LEU A 93 2.41 9.54 -11.28
N TYR A 94 3.69 9.92 -11.34
CA TYR A 94 4.43 10.36 -10.15
C TYR A 94 3.87 11.68 -9.60
N GLY A 95 3.66 12.68 -10.47
CA GLY A 95 3.08 13.96 -10.06
C GLY A 95 1.68 13.80 -9.45
N LEU A 96 0.90 12.81 -9.92
CA LEU A 96 -0.39 12.49 -9.34
C LEU A 96 -0.28 11.92 -7.90
N VAL A 97 0.73 11.08 -7.63
CA VAL A 97 1.02 10.61 -6.26
C VAL A 97 1.48 11.76 -5.37
N ASP A 98 2.31 12.66 -5.88
CA ASP A 98 2.80 13.82 -5.12
C ASP A 98 1.66 14.80 -4.79
N GLN A 99 0.78 15.09 -5.76
CA GLN A 99 -0.42 15.90 -5.53
C GLN A 99 -1.34 15.28 -4.46
N LEU A 100 -1.53 13.97 -4.52
CA LEU A 100 -2.31 13.26 -3.51
C LEU A 100 -1.69 13.41 -2.12
N ARG A 101 -0.36 13.28 -1.99
CA ARG A 101 0.38 13.49 -0.72
C ARG A 101 0.17 14.88 -0.15
N GLU A 102 0.18 15.90 -1.02
CA GLU A 102 -0.08 17.29 -0.62
C GLU A 102 -1.51 17.53 -0.14
N LEU A 103 -2.50 16.81 -0.69
CA LEU A 103 -3.93 17.07 -0.46
C LEU A 103 -4.52 16.41 0.79
N GLY A 104 -3.98 15.28 1.26
CA GLY A 104 -4.59 14.55 2.38
C GLY A 104 -3.66 13.63 3.15
N GLY A 105 -2.36 13.68 2.87
CA GLY A 105 -1.37 12.89 3.57
C GLY A 105 -1.53 11.38 3.39
N ARG A 106 -0.77 10.65 4.20
CA ARG A 106 -0.46 9.22 4.07
C ARG A 106 -1.67 8.29 4.35
N VAL A 107 -1.90 7.29 3.49
CA VAL A 107 -2.78 6.13 3.79
C VAL A 107 -1.93 4.92 4.21
N PRO A 108 -1.69 4.74 5.52
CA PRO A 108 -0.74 3.75 6.02
C PRO A 108 -1.19 2.32 5.78
N LEU A 109 -0.20 1.45 5.59
CA LEU A 109 -0.35 0.00 5.67
C LEU A 109 0.11 -0.48 7.04
N TYR A 110 -0.59 -1.47 7.57
CA TYR A 110 -0.42 -1.95 8.94
C TYR A 110 0.26 -3.31 8.97
N LYS A 111 1.02 -3.58 10.03
CA LYS A 111 1.60 -4.89 10.33
C LYS A 111 1.14 -5.37 11.68
N LYS A 112 1.07 -6.69 11.82
CA LYS A 112 0.82 -7.31 13.13
C LYS A 112 1.95 -6.91 14.07
N LYS A 113 1.61 -6.42 15.26
CA LYS A 113 2.60 -6.11 16.30
C LYS A 113 3.35 -7.40 16.62
N LYS A 114 4.68 -7.38 16.47
CA LYS A 114 5.50 -8.46 17.01
C LYS A 114 5.38 -8.37 18.53
N ILE A 115 4.81 -9.40 19.14
CA ILE A 115 5.02 -9.63 20.55
C ILE A 115 6.45 -10.11 20.64
N ASP A 116 7.34 -9.29 21.21
CA ASP A 116 8.63 -9.79 21.65
C ASP A 116 8.31 -10.87 22.70
N THR A 117 8.32 -12.13 22.28
CA THR A 117 8.40 -13.23 23.22
C THR A 117 9.70 -12.98 23.97
N LEU A 118 9.57 -12.56 25.22
CA LEU A 118 10.64 -12.64 26.22
C LEU A 118 11.27 -14.01 26.05
N THR A 119 12.47 -14.03 25.46
CA THR A 119 13.33 -15.19 25.56
C THR A 119 13.53 -15.39 27.06
N PRO A 120 13.32 -16.59 27.63
CA PRO A 120 13.67 -16.84 29.01
C PRO A 120 15.20 -16.73 29.11
N GLN A 121 15.70 -15.53 29.42
CA GLN A 121 17.09 -15.34 29.81
C GLN A 121 17.22 -15.66 31.31
N ASP A 122 18.12 -16.60 31.56
CA ASP A 122 18.80 -16.89 32.83
C ASP A 122 17.93 -17.23 34.05
N SER A 123 17.77 -18.54 34.24
CA SER A 123 17.60 -19.13 35.57
C SER A 123 18.74 -18.64 36.48
N PRO A 124 18.47 -17.96 37.61
CA PRO A 124 19.52 -17.69 38.57
C PRO A 124 19.98 -19.01 39.20
N GLN A 125 21.26 -19.33 39.02
CA GLN A 125 21.94 -20.36 39.81
C GLN A 125 21.65 -20.10 41.29
N ARG A 126 21.00 -21.05 41.95
CA ARG A 126 21.00 -21.13 43.41
C ARG A 126 22.01 -22.18 43.84
N VAL A 127 22.93 -21.68 44.66
CA VAL A 127 24.01 -22.35 45.39
C VAL A 127 23.46 -23.42 46.32
#